data_AF-E2SQE4-F1
#
_entry.id   AF-E2SQE4-F1
#
_cell.length_a   1.000
_cell.length_b   1.000
_cell.length_c   1.000
_cell.angle_alpha   90.00
_cell.angle_beta   90.00
_cell.angle_gamma   90.00
#
_symmetry.space_group_name_H-M   'P 1'
#
loop_
_entity.id
_entity.type
_entity.pdbx_description
1 polymer ?
#
loop_
_entity_poly.entity_id
_entity_poly.type
_entity_poly.pdbx_seq_one_letter_code
_entity_poly.pdbx_strand_id
1 'polypeptide(L)'
;MNEKKKGTNMFILVCIIAFIVSFGIGVATKFLIAPSWSKDYSVEWNNEIGILKTDIAYGKGEANKFDLYLPKDNTKEYYGLVVYLHAGGFTAGDKLGDVGMLSWLCSKGYVAVGINYTLRNDINKKVYYHNPMK
;
A
#
# COMPACT_ATOMS: atom_id res chain seq x y z
N MET A 1 -26.39 11.62 47.70
CA MET A 1 -25.21 11.60 46.79
C MET A 1 -25.07 10.33 45.93
N ASN A 2 -25.94 9.31 46.04
CA ASN A 2 -25.77 8.03 45.31
C ASN A 2 -26.44 7.95 43.93
N GLU A 3 -27.55 8.66 43.69
CA GLU A 3 -28.31 8.62 42.43
C GLU A 3 -27.51 9.18 41.23
N LYS A 4 -26.87 10.36 41.39
CA LYS A 4 -26.02 10.97 40.33
C LYS A 4 -24.85 10.06 39.93
N LYS A 5 -24.18 9.45 40.91
CA LYS A 5 -23.02 8.58 40.69
C LYS A 5 -23.42 7.26 40.00
N LYS A 6 -24.61 6.73 40.31
CA LYS A 6 -25.20 5.56 39.65
C LYS A 6 -25.58 5.85 38.19
N GLY A 7 -26.15 7.02 37.91
CA GLY A 7 -26.47 7.48 36.55
C GLY A 7 -25.22 7.69 35.68
N THR A 8 -24.17 8.31 36.23
CA THR A 8 -22.89 8.49 35.53
C THR A 8 -22.21 7.14 35.23
N ASN A 9 -22.20 6.21 36.18
CA ASN A 9 -21.63 4.88 35.97
C ASN A 9 -22.41 4.08 34.92
N MET A 10 -23.75 4.19 34.92
CA MET A 10 -24.61 3.54 33.92
C MET A 10 -24.38 4.13 32.52
N PHE A 11 -24.20 5.45 32.41
CA PHE A 11 -23.88 6.10 31.14
C PHE A 11 -22.51 5.67 30.59
N ILE A 12 -21.48 5.61 31.44
CA ILE A 12 -20.14 5.13 31.06
C ILE A 12 -20.20 3.68 30.56
N LEU A 13 -20.96 2.81 31.25
CA LEU A 13 -21.15 1.43 30.83
C LEU A 13 -21.79 1.33 29.44
N VAL A 14 -22.83 2.13 29.18
CA VAL A 14 -23.49 2.19 27.87
C VAL A 14 -22.51 2.66 26.78
N CYS A 15 -21.70 3.68 27.05
CA CYS A 15 -20.68 4.14 26.11
C CYS A 15 -19.62 3.07 25.80
N ILE A 16 -19.15 2.33 26.81
CA ILE A 16 -18.19 1.25 26.62
C ILE A 16 -18.80 0.12 25.78
N ILE A 17 -20.04 -0.28 26.07
CA ILE A 17 -20.74 -1.31 25.31
C ILE A 17 -20.94 -0.85 23.86
N ALA A 18 -21.39 0.39 23.64
CA ALA A 18 -21.55 0.95 22.30
C ALA A 18 -20.22 0.95 21.52
N PHE A 19 -19.12 1.36 22.17
CA PHE A 19 -17.79 1.32 21.55
C PHE A 19 -17.36 -0.09 21.17
N ILE A 20 -17.50 -1.07 22.07
CA ILE A 20 -17.12 -2.46 21.81
C ILE A 20 -17.97 -3.05 20.68
N VAL A 21 -19.27 -2.78 20.65
CA VAL A 21 -20.16 -3.24 19.57
C VAL A 21 -19.77 -2.60 18.24
N SER A 22 -19.60 -1.28 18.18
CA SER A 22 -19.20 -0.59 16.95
C SER A 22 -17.80 -1.02 16.46
N PHE A 23 -16.85 -1.20 17.37
CA PHE A 23 -15.51 -1.70 17.06
C PHE A 23 -15.55 -3.15 16.57
N GLY A 24 -16.30 -4.01 17.25
CA GLY A 24 -16.48 -5.42 16.87
C GLY A 24 -17.12 -5.57 15.50
N ILE A 25 -18.18 -4.78 15.22
CA ILE A 25 -18.78 -4.71 13.88
C ILE A 25 -17.74 -4.25 12.86
N GLY A 26 -17.00 -3.18 13.13
CA GLY A 26 -15.97 -2.67 12.22
C GLY A 26 -14.88 -3.69 11.89
N VAL A 27 -14.40 -4.43 12.89
CA VAL A 27 -13.43 -5.53 12.71
C VAL A 27 -14.05 -6.66 11.89
N ALA A 28 -15.25 -7.13 12.25
CA ALA A 28 -15.93 -8.21 11.53
C ALA A 28 -16.18 -7.84 10.07
N THR A 29 -16.50 -6.56 9.78
CA THR A 29 -16.74 -6.08 8.42
C THR A 29 -15.50 -6.24 7.53
N LYS A 30 -14.29 -6.02 8.06
CA LYS A 30 -13.04 -6.24 7.30
C LYS A 30 -12.80 -7.70 6.94
N PHE A 31 -13.21 -8.63 7.80
CA PHE A 31 -13.03 -10.07 7.57
C PHE A 31 -14.14 -10.70 6.72
N LEU A 32 -15.37 -10.24 6.89
CA LEU A 32 -16.55 -10.77 6.19
C LEU A 32 -16.74 -10.13 4.81
N ILE A 33 -16.29 -8.89 4.63
CA ILE A 33 -16.40 -8.14 3.37
C ILE A 33 -14.99 -7.85 2.83
N ALA A 34 -14.11 -8.85 2.79
CA ALA A 34 -13.00 -8.79 1.84
C ALA A 34 -13.65 -8.77 0.44
N PRO A 35 -13.64 -7.64 -0.27
CA PRO A 35 -14.50 -7.50 -1.42
C PRO A 35 -13.98 -8.38 -2.56
N SER A 36 -14.86 -9.04 -3.31
CA SER A 36 -14.42 -10.05 -4.29
C SER A 36 -13.44 -9.49 -5.32
N TRP A 37 -13.56 -8.19 -5.64
CA TRP A 37 -12.65 -7.50 -6.55
C TRP A 37 -11.19 -7.51 -6.09
N SER A 38 -10.91 -7.57 -4.78
CA SER A 38 -9.53 -7.63 -4.29
C SER A 38 -8.79 -8.90 -4.74
N LYS A 39 -9.52 -9.99 -5.00
CA LYS A 39 -8.97 -11.23 -5.56
C LYS A 39 -8.59 -11.09 -7.04
N ASP A 40 -9.25 -10.20 -7.77
CA ASP A 40 -8.98 -9.99 -9.19
C ASP A 40 -7.63 -9.29 -9.43
N TYR A 41 -7.07 -8.65 -8.39
CA TYR A 41 -5.76 -7.99 -8.40
C TYR A 41 -4.69 -8.76 -7.61
N SER A 42 -5.04 -9.87 -6.96
CA SER A 42 -4.10 -10.71 -6.22
C SER A 42 -3.51 -11.78 -7.15
N VAL A 43 -2.65 -11.35 -8.06
CA VAL A 43 -1.90 -12.26 -8.93
C VAL A 43 -0.58 -12.59 -8.24
N GLU A 44 -0.33 -13.86 -7.94
CA GLU A 44 0.97 -14.30 -7.45
C GLU A 44 2.00 -14.26 -8.58
N TRP A 45 3.17 -13.68 -8.32
CA TRP A 45 4.24 -13.60 -9.30
C TRP A 45 4.76 -14.98 -9.68
N ASN A 46 4.96 -15.22 -10.98
CA ASN A 46 5.64 -16.40 -11.49
C ASN A 46 6.27 -16.12 -12.88
N ASN A 47 7.11 -17.04 -13.34
CA ASN A 47 7.83 -16.92 -14.63
C ASN A 47 6.94 -17.13 -15.86
N GLU A 48 5.67 -17.49 -15.69
CA GLU A 48 4.70 -17.54 -16.78
C GLU A 48 4.14 -16.15 -17.10
N ILE A 49 4.05 -15.27 -16.10
CA ILE A 49 3.63 -13.88 -16.26
C ILE A 49 4.72 -13.07 -16.98
N GLY A 50 5.99 -13.28 -16.61
CA GLY A 50 7.06 -12.46 -17.15
C GLY A 50 8.42 -12.65 -16.50
N ILE A 51 9.28 -11.65 -16.69
CA ILE A 51 10.63 -11.56 -16.13
C ILE A 51 10.63 -10.43 -15.09
N LEU A 52 11.10 -10.72 -13.89
CA LEU A 52 11.28 -9.75 -12.82
C LEU A 52 12.77 -9.39 -12.71
N LYS A 53 13.08 -8.10 -12.81
CA LYS A 53 14.41 -7.57 -12.51
C LYS A 53 14.30 -6.71 -11.25
N THR A 54 14.98 -7.09 -10.18
CA THR A 54 14.88 -6.41 -8.88
C THR A 54 16.02 -5.44 -8.64
N ASP A 55 15.78 -4.49 -7.74
CA ASP A 55 16.78 -3.61 -7.13
C ASP A 55 17.61 -2.78 -8.12
N ILE A 56 17.00 -2.36 -9.22
CA ILE A 56 17.63 -1.49 -10.20
C ILE A 56 17.76 -0.09 -9.59
N ALA A 57 19.01 0.38 -9.45
CA ALA A 57 19.28 1.70 -8.89
C ALA A 57 18.91 2.82 -9.89
N TYR A 58 18.22 3.85 -9.40
CA TYR A 58 17.92 5.08 -10.17
C TYR A 58 18.54 6.33 -9.54
N GLY A 59 19.17 6.19 -8.38
CA GLY A 59 19.80 7.27 -7.64
C GLY A 59 20.84 6.76 -6.66
N LYS A 60 21.47 7.67 -5.92
CA LYS A 60 22.58 7.35 -5.00
C LYS A 60 22.12 6.86 -3.63
N GLY A 61 20.90 7.16 -3.21
CA GLY A 61 20.39 6.74 -1.92
C GLY A 61 20.04 5.26 -1.91
N GLU A 62 20.15 4.64 -0.74
CA GLU A 62 19.92 3.21 -0.54
C GLU A 62 18.53 2.76 -1.03
N ALA A 63 17.51 3.57 -0.76
CA ALA A 63 16.13 3.33 -1.18
C ALA A 63 15.86 3.72 -2.64
N ASN A 64 16.81 4.33 -3.36
CA ASN A 64 16.59 4.73 -4.76
C ASN A 64 16.73 3.53 -5.71
N LYS A 65 15.84 2.54 -5.52
CA LYS A 65 15.79 1.30 -6.27
C LYS A 65 14.36 1.01 -6.72
N PHE A 66 14.22 0.35 -7.86
CA PHE A 66 12.95 -0.14 -8.35
C PHE A 66 13.06 -1.56 -8.85
N ASP A 67 11.92 -2.24 -8.92
CA ASP A 67 11.75 -3.55 -9.53
C ASP A 67 10.97 -3.39 -10.83
N LEU A 68 11.43 -4.07 -11.88
CA LEU A 68 10.88 -4.00 -13.22
C LEU A 68 10.28 -5.36 -13.60
N TYR A 69 8.97 -5.36 -13.81
CA TYR A 69 8.17 -6.49 -14.21
C TYR A 69 7.94 -6.39 -15.73
N LEU A 70 8.59 -7.27 -16.48
CA LEU A 70 8.51 -7.32 -17.93
C LEU A 70 7.53 -8.43 -18.34
N PRO A 71 6.47 -8.14 -19.10
CA PRO A 71 5.53 -9.16 -19.53
C PRO A 71 6.24 -10.19 -20.42
N LYS A 72 5.82 -11.46 -20.34
CA LYS A 72 6.40 -12.55 -21.13
C LYS A 72 6.18 -12.38 -22.63
N ASP A 73 5.06 -11.76 -23.00
CA ASP A 73 4.79 -11.37 -24.38
C ASP A 73 5.86 -10.39 -24.86
N ASN A 74 6.67 -10.79 -25.84
CA ASN A 74 7.72 -10.01 -26.48
C ASN A 74 7.40 -9.69 -27.96
N THR A 75 6.13 -9.85 -28.37
CA THR A 75 5.70 -9.67 -29.78
C THR A 75 5.43 -8.22 -30.16
N LYS A 76 5.31 -7.32 -29.17
CA LYS A 76 5.00 -5.91 -29.39
C LYS A 76 6.28 -5.09 -29.50
N GLU A 77 6.26 -4.11 -30.38
CA GLU A 77 7.35 -3.13 -30.49
C GLU A 77 7.38 -2.17 -29.29
N TYR A 78 6.20 -1.87 -28.72
CA TYR A 78 6.04 -0.94 -27.59
C TYR A 78 5.08 -1.50 -26.53
N TYR A 79 5.34 -1.14 -25.28
CA TYR A 79 4.53 -1.51 -24.11
C TYR A 79 4.13 -0.27 -23.32
N GLY A 80 2.94 -0.31 -22.74
CA GLY A 80 2.57 0.68 -21.73
C GLY A 80 3.40 0.47 -20.47
N LEU A 81 3.96 1.54 -19.92
CA LEU A 81 4.69 1.55 -18.65
C LEU A 81 3.78 2.06 -17.54
N VAL A 82 3.69 1.32 -16.44
CA VAL A 82 3.02 1.76 -15.21
C VAL A 82 4.05 1.83 -14.08
N VAL A 83 4.23 3.02 -13.50
CA VAL A 83 5.09 3.23 -12.33
C VAL A 83 4.20 3.35 -11.10
N TYR A 84 4.35 2.41 -10.18
CA TYR A 84 3.56 2.33 -8.95
C TYR A 84 4.38 2.80 -7.75
N LEU A 85 3.86 3.82 -7.07
CA LEU A 85 4.44 4.36 -5.84
C LEU A 85 3.68 3.78 -4.65
N HIS A 86 4.41 3.09 -3.77
CA HIS A 86 3.81 2.48 -2.59
C HIS A 86 3.23 3.54 -1.64
N ALA A 87 2.19 3.17 -0.89
CA ALA A 87 1.60 4.02 0.14
C ALA A 87 2.51 4.15 1.38
N GLY A 88 2.04 4.86 2.40
CA GLY A 88 2.76 4.99 3.68
C GLY A 88 3.12 6.42 4.07
N GLY A 89 2.45 7.42 3.48
CA GLY A 89 2.53 8.82 3.94
C GLY A 89 3.93 9.40 3.90
N PHE A 90 4.80 8.88 3.04
CA PHE A 90 6.23 9.22 2.95
C PHE A 90 7.08 8.88 4.18
N THR A 91 6.54 8.14 5.15
CA THR A 91 7.25 7.75 6.39
C THR A 91 7.39 6.23 6.53
N ALA A 92 6.65 5.46 5.73
CA ALA A 92 6.65 4.01 5.74
C ALA A 92 6.37 3.45 4.33
N GLY A 93 6.44 2.13 4.22
CA GLY A 93 6.15 1.38 2.99
C GLY A 93 7.41 0.92 2.26
N ASP A 94 7.21 -0.02 1.34
CA ASP A 94 8.23 -0.59 0.48
C ASP A 94 7.55 -1.21 -0.76
N LYS A 95 8.23 -1.18 -1.92
CA LYS A 95 7.77 -1.75 -3.20
C LYS A 95 7.38 -3.23 -3.09
N LEU A 96 7.95 -3.99 -2.16
CA LEU A 96 7.60 -5.38 -1.91
C LEU A 96 6.17 -5.54 -1.38
N GLY A 97 5.58 -4.49 -0.81
CA GLY A 97 4.18 -4.47 -0.38
C GLY A 97 3.18 -4.53 -1.55
N ASP A 98 3.63 -4.25 -2.78
CA ASP A 98 2.75 -4.07 -3.95
C ASP A 98 2.97 -5.14 -5.04
N VAL A 99 3.69 -6.22 -4.73
CA VAL A 99 3.99 -7.31 -5.68
C VAL A 99 2.74 -7.85 -6.37
N GLY A 100 1.63 -8.04 -5.64
CA GLY A 100 0.39 -8.55 -6.22
C GLY A 100 -0.18 -7.63 -7.31
N MET A 101 -0.21 -6.32 -7.05
CA MET A 101 -0.70 -5.34 -8.04
C MET A 101 0.23 -5.23 -9.25
N LEU A 102 1.54 -5.24 -9.03
CA LEU A 102 2.54 -5.20 -10.10
C LEU A 102 2.49 -6.47 -10.96
N SER A 103 2.28 -7.63 -10.34
CA SER A 103 2.08 -8.90 -11.03
C SER A 103 0.81 -8.89 -11.87
N TRP A 104 -0.27 -8.32 -11.33
CA TRP A 104 -1.52 -8.15 -12.07
C TRP A 104 -1.35 -7.25 -13.29
N LEU A 105 -0.73 -6.07 -13.14
CA LEU A 105 -0.43 -5.17 -14.26
C LEU A 105 0.42 -5.87 -15.33
N CYS A 106 1.44 -6.60 -14.92
CA CYS A 106 2.31 -7.36 -15.80
C CYS A 106 1.52 -8.45 -16.57
N SER A 107 0.62 -9.16 -15.89
CA SER A 107 -0.26 -10.16 -16.53
C SER A 107 -1.24 -9.57 -17.54
N LYS A 108 -1.53 -8.25 -17.45
CA LYS A 108 -2.32 -7.51 -18.44
C LYS A 108 -1.47 -7.00 -19.62
N GLY A 109 -0.18 -7.28 -19.65
CA GLY A 109 0.74 -6.92 -20.72
C GLY A 109 1.35 -5.53 -20.59
N TYR A 110 1.31 -4.92 -19.40
CA TYR A 110 2.06 -3.70 -19.10
C TYR A 110 3.46 -4.04 -18.61
N VAL A 111 4.43 -3.17 -18.90
CA VAL A 111 5.66 -3.12 -18.12
C VAL A 111 5.29 -2.43 -16.80
N ALA A 112 5.48 -3.11 -15.67
CA ALA A 112 5.14 -2.56 -14.36
C ALA A 112 6.41 -2.29 -13.54
N VAL A 113 6.42 -1.18 -12.81
CA VAL A 113 7.54 -0.75 -11.97
C VAL A 113 7.07 -0.51 -10.55
N GLY A 114 7.61 -1.27 -9.60
CA GLY A 114 7.48 -0.97 -8.17
C GLY A 114 8.71 -0.19 -7.72
N ILE A 115 8.53 1.05 -7.26
CA ILE A 115 9.65 1.93 -6.91
C ILE A 115 9.69 2.24 -5.42
N ASN A 116 10.88 2.08 -4.82
CA ASN A 116 11.17 2.64 -3.51
C ASN A 116 11.60 4.09 -3.64
N TYR A 117 11.32 4.87 -2.60
CA TYR A 117 11.76 6.24 -2.46
C TYR A 117 12.23 6.49 -1.03
N THR A 118 13.05 7.52 -0.84
CA THR A 118 13.59 7.80 0.50
C THR A 118 12.48 8.28 1.43
N LEU A 119 12.27 7.55 2.52
CA LEU A 119 11.29 7.87 3.54
C LEU A 119 11.81 8.96 4.49
N ARG A 120 10.89 9.77 5.01
CA ARG A 120 11.16 10.69 6.12
C ARG A 120 11.23 9.89 7.42
N ASN A 121 12.31 10.09 8.18
CA ASN A 121 12.48 9.53 9.51
C ASN A 121 13.39 10.44 10.37
N ASP A 122 13.77 10.00 11.56
CA ASP A 122 14.59 10.79 12.48
C ASP A 122 15.99 11.11 11.94
N ILE A 123 16.48 10.32 10.99
CA ILE A 123 17.78 10.51 10.31
C ILE A 123 17.59 11.37 9.07
N ASN A 124 16.61 11.03 8.22
CA ASN A 124 16.27 11.74 7.00
C ASN A 124 15.12 12.73 7.24
N LYS A 125 15.48 13.92 7.73
CA LYS A 125 14.53 15.02 7.99
C LYS A 125 14.31 15.95 6.79
N LYS A 126 14.91 15.67 5.63
CA LYS A 126 14.83 16.58 4.47
C LYS A 126 13.39 16.68 3.97
N VAL A 127 12.84 17.88 4.06
CA VAL A 127 11.61 18.29 3.38
C VAL A 127 12.02 19.11 2.17
N TYR A 128 11.77 18.58 0.97
CA TYR A 128 12.01 19.34 -0.26
C TYR A 128 10.82 20.28 -0.47
N TYR A 129 10.96 21.53 -0.02
CA TYR A 129 10.09 22.60 -0.48
C TYR A 129 10.48 22.95 -1.90
N HIS A 130 9.64 22.60 -2.88
CA HIS A 130 9.68 23.31 -4.15
C HIS A 130 9.12 24.71 -3.87
N ASN A 131 9.95 25.74 -4.02
CA ASN A 131 9.46 27.12 -4.03
C ASN A 131 9.04 27.41 -5.48
N PRO A 132 7.74 27.45 -5.81
CA PRO A 132 7.27 27.60 -7.18
C PRO A 132 7.49 29.01 -7.78
N MET A 133 8.30 29.85 -7.14
CA MET A 133 8.59 31.22 -7.60
C MET A 133 10.07 31.60 -7.46
N LYS A 134 10.91 31.00 -8.30
CA LYS A 134 12.13 31.62 -8.82
C LYS A 134 12.33 31.28 -10.28
#